data_AF-K1SY27-F1
#
_entry.id   AF-K1SY27-F1
#
_cell.length_a   1.000
_cell.length_b   1.000
_cell.length_c   1.000
_cell.angle_alpha   90.00
_cell.angle_beta   90.00
_cell.angle_gamma   90.00
#
_symmetry.space_group_name_H-M   'P 1'
#
loop_
_entity.id
_entity.type
_entity.pdbx_description
1 polymer ?
#
loop_
_entity_poly.entity_id
_entity_poly.type
_entity_poly.pdbx_seq_one_letter_code
_entity_poly.pdbx_strand_id
1 'polypeptide(L)' 'TNYLKSQGVDEQHIIKVDLEDRRNAFLRNPDALLKHIDSKFVDSQMHYILLDEVQLVPEFEDVLNSYLKNHQRRRICYRK' A
#
# COMPACT_ATOMS: atom_id res chain seq x y z
N THR A 1 -7.34 19.91 15.63
CA THR A 1 -6.64 19.80 14.33
C THR A 1 -5.11 19.79 14.42
N ASN A 2 -4.49 19.95 15.60
CA ASN A 2 -3.02 20.06 15.75
C ASN A 2 -2.30 18.80 16.25
N TYR A 3 -2.96 17.65 16.43
CA TYR A 3 -2.32 16.49 17.08
C TYR A 3 -1.44 15.65 16.13
N LEU A 4 -1.71 15.68 14.82
CA LEU A 4 -1.00 14.84 13.84
C LEU A 4 0.32 15.47 13.33
N LYS A 5 0.48 16.79 13.45
CA LYS A 5 1.70 17.49 13.01
C LYS A 5 2.89 17.33 13.98
N SER A 6 2.67 16.97 15.24
CA SER A 6 3.74 16.93 16.25
C SER A 6 4.50 15.61 16.31
N GLN A 7 4.15 14.61 15.50
CA GLN A 7 4.77 13.28 15.53
C GLN A 7 5.94 13.10 14.56
N GLY A 8 6.27 14.11 13.74
CA GLY A 8 7.43 14.03 12.83
C GLY A 8 7.36 12.88 11.83
N VAL A 9 6.18 12.30 11.63
CA VAL A 9 5.93 11.32 10.59
C VAL A 9 5.70 12.13 9.33
N ASP A 10 6.67 12.13 8.44
CA ASP A 10 6.48 12.66 7.10
C ASP A 10 5.34 11.85 6.45
N GLU A 11 4.16 12.46 6.35
CA GLU A 11 3.01 11.93 5.60
C GLU A 11 3.38 11.59 4.15
N GLN A 12 4.52 12.12 3.68
CA GLN A 12 5.11 11.86 2.37
C GLN A 12 5.47 10.38 2.14
N HIS A 13 5.72 9.58 3.18
CA HIS A 13 6.02 8.15 3.03
C HIS A 13 4.82 7.23 3.34
N ILE A 14 3.63 7.81 3.58
CA ILE A 14 2.38 7.06 3.80
C ILE A 14 1.53 7.13 2.54
N ILE A 15 1.39 6.00 1.86
CA ILE A 15 0.57 5.88 0.65
C ILE A 15 -0.75 5.24 1.06
N LYS A 16 -1.83 6.01 1.06
CA LYS A 16 -3.18 5.47 1.26
C LYS A 16 -3.83 5.16 -0.08
N VAL A 17 -4.33 3.94 -0.23
CA VAL A 17 -5.09 3.50 -1.41
C VAL A 17 -6.46 2.99 -0.95
N ASP A 18 -7.51 3.56 -1.53
CA ASP A 18 -8.89 3.15 -1.33
C ASP A 18 -9.34 2.33 -2.55
N LEU A 19 -9.59 1.03 -2.38
CA LEU A 19 -9.96 0.12 -3.47
C LEU A 19 -11.45 0.21 -3.86
N GLU A 20 -12.27 0.92 -3.07
CA GLU A 20 -13.66 1.20 -3.40
C GLU A 20 -13.77 2.25 -4.51
N ASP A 21 -12.87 3.24 -4.52
CA ASP A 21 -12.85 4.31 -5.53
C ASP A 21 -12.78 3.70 -6.94
N ARG A 22 -13.72 4.11 -7.82
CA ARG A 22 -13.73 3.71 -9.23
C ARG A 22 -12.42 4.02 -9.94
N ARG A 23 -11.72 5.08 -9.55
CA ARG A 23 -10.40 5.42 -10.10
C ARG A 23 -9.38 4.33 -9.81
N ASN A 24 -9.52 3.62 -8.69
CA ASN A 24 -8.66 2.53 -8.26
C ASN A 24 -9.23 1.14 -8.60
N ALA A 25 -10.32 1.06 -9.38
CA ALA A 25 -10.90 -0.21 -9.78
C ALA A 25 -9.89 -1.12 -10.51
N PHE A 26 -8.92 -0.54 -11.22
CA PHE A 26 -7.84 -1.30 -11.86
C PHE A 26 -6.85 -1.91 -10.86
N LEU A 27 -6.72 -1.34 -9.66
CA LEU A 27 -5.91 -1.86 -8.56
C LEU A 27 -6.55 -3.04 -7.83
N ARG A 28 -7.79 -3.41 -8.19
CA ARG A 28 -8.42 -4.65 -7.73
C ARG A 28 -7.78 -5.89 -8.39
N ASN A 29 -7.08 -5.69 -9.50
CA ASN A 29 -6.24 -6.72 -10.08
C ASN A 29 -4.93 -6.83 -9.27
N PRO A 30 -4.56 -8.03 -8.77
CA PRO A 30 -3.39 -8.18 -7.91
C PRO A 30 -2.07 -7.76 -8.56
N ASP A 31 -1.86 -8.09 -9.84
CA ASP A 31 -0.66 -7.71 -10.57
C ASP A 31 -0.57 -6.19 -10.77
N ALA A 32 -1.71 -5.55 -11.04
CA ALA A 32 -1.79 -4.11 -11.18
C ALA A 32 -1.54 -3.39 -9.85
N LEU A 33 -2.05 -3.94 -8.74
CA LEU A 33 -1.80 -3.44 -7.39
C LEU A 33 -0.32 -3.48 -7.06
N LEU A 34 0.34 -4.63 -7.28
CA LEU A 34 1.77 -4.76 -7.04
C LEU A 34 2.56 -3.76 -7.87
N LYS A 35 2.28 -3.64 -9.17
CA LYS A 35 2.97 -2.69 -10.04
C LYS A 35 2.77 -1.24 -9.61
N HIS A 36 1.56 -0.90 -9.16
CA HIS A 36 1.27 0.44 -8.63
C HIS A 36 2.07 0.70 -7.36
N ILE A 37 2.03 -0.22 -6.41
CA ILE A 37 2.79 -0.19 -5.17
C ILE A 37 4.30 -0.02 -5.48
N ASP A 38 4.82 -0.81 -6.42
CA ASP A 38 6.21 -0.80 -6.83
C ASP A 38 6.63 0.55 -7.43
N SER A 39 5.75 1.15 -8.24
CA SER A 39 5.97 2.48 -8.85
C SER A 39 6.01 3.63 -7.84
N LYS A 40 5.46 3.42 -6.63
CA LYS A 40 5.43 4.44 -5.58
C LYS A 40 6.67 4.44 -4.71
N PHE A 41 7.45 3.36 -4.71
CA PHE A 41 8.70 3.31 -3.96
C PHE A 41 9.82 3.92 -4.81
N VAL A 42 10.12 5.19 -4.54
CA VAL A 42 11.14 5.94 -5.28
C VAL A 42 12.51 5.90 -4.59
N ASP A 43 12.56 5.49 -3.32
CA ASP A 43 13.77 5.42 -2.52
C ASP A 43 13.91 4.09 -1.77
N SER A 44 15.02 3.97 -1.03
CA SER A 44 15.32 2.81 -0.18
C SER A 44 14.86 2.99 1.27
N GLN A 45 14.07 4.02 1.56
CA GLN A 45 13.55 4.32 2.89
C GLN A 45 12.27 3.55 3.18
N MET A 46 11.95 3.45 4.47
CA MET A 46 10.75 2.76 4.93
C MET A 46 9.49 3.51 4.49
N HIS A 47 8.73 2.88 3.61
CA HIS A 47 7.43 3.35 3.15
C HIS A 47 6.31 2.51 3.78
N TYR A 48 5.22 3.19 4.14
CA TYR A 48 4.02 2.55 4.68
C TYR A 48 2.89 2.69 3.66
N ILE A 49 2.36 1.56 3.23
CA ILE A 49 1.16 1.55 2.40
C ILE A 49 -0.01 1.17 3.27
N LEU A 50 -1.08 1.94 3.20
CA LEU A 50 -2.37 1.71 3.85
C LEU A 50 -3.39 1.36 2.78
N LEU A 51 -3.73 0.08 2.69
CA LEU A 51 -4.77 -0.40 1.79
C LEU A 51 -6.07 -0.59 2.59
N ASP A 52 -7.14 0.04 2.11
CA ASP A 52 -8.51 -0.17 2.60
C ASP A 52 -9.28 -1.03 1.60
N GLU A 53 -10.30 -1.75 2.08
CA GLU A 53 -11.16 -2.60 1.24
C GLU A 53 -10.40 -3.69 0.44
N VAL A 54 -9.35 -4.28 1.02
CA VAL A 54 -8.51 -5.30 0.35
C VAL A 54 -9.25 -6.58 -0.01
N GLN A 55 -10.42 -6.83 0.59
CA GLN A 55 -11.35 -7.89 0.21
C GLN A 55 -11.79 -7.82 -1.26
N LEU A 56 -11.67 -6.66 -1.90
CA LEU A 56 -11.97 -6.47 -3.33
C LEU A 56 -10.89 -7.03 -4.25
N VAL A 57 -9.70 -7.37 -3.72
CA VAL A 57 -8.58 -7.95 -4.46
C VAL A 57 -8.56 -9.45 -4.24
N PRO A 58 -8.76 -10.26 -5.29
CA PRO A 58 -8.66 -11.72 -5.20
C PRO A 58 -7.25 -12.15 -4.78
N GLU A 59 -7.14 -13.15 -3.90
CA GLU A 59 -5.84 -13.74 -3.51
C GLU A 59 -4.83 -12.71 -2.98
N PHE A 60 -5.32 -11.60 -2.41
CA PHE A 60 -4.49 -10.48 -1.95
C PHE A 60 -3.35 -10.92 -1.04
N GLU A 61 -3.63 -11.78 -0.06
CA GLU A 61 -2.62 -12.26 0.90
C GLU A 61 -1.51 -13.07 0.22
N ASP A 62 -1.87 -13.95 -0.73
CA ASP A 62 -0.91 -14.81 -1.42
C ASP A 62 0.02 -13.98 -2.32
N VAL A 63 -0.56 -13.03 -3.05
CA VAL A 63 0.18 -12.10 -3.92
C VAL A 63 1.07 -11.18 -3.09
N LEU A 64 0.57 -10.66 -1.97
CA LEU A 64 1.35 -9.85 -1.03
C LEU A 64 2.51 -10.63 -0.42
N ASN A 65 2.26 -11.87 0.02
CA ASN A 65 3.28 -12.73 0.60
C ASN A 65 4.36 -13.09 -0.41
N SER A 66 3.97 -13.39 -1.65
CA SER A 66 4.89 -13.60 -2.77
C SER A 66 5.76 -12.36 -3.02
N TYR A 67 5.16 -11.18 -3.01
CA TYR A 67 5.86 -9.91 -3.21
C TYR A 67 6.84 -9.56 -2.09
N LEU A 68 6.41 -9.68 -0.82
CA LEU A 68 7.23 -9.33 0.35
C LEU A 68 8.44 -10.26 0.53
N LYS A 69 8.34 -11.52 0.09
CA LYS A 69 9.50 -12.44 0.08
C LYS A 69 10.70 -11.88 -0.67
N ASN A 70 10.46 -11.11 -1.74
CA ASN A 70 11.51 -10.52 -2.57
C ASN A 70 11.93 -9.11 -2.11
N HIS A 71 11.21 -8.49 -1.17
CA HIS A 71 11.40 -7.09 -0.76
C HIS A 71 11.35 -6.87 0.75
N GLN A 72 12.42 -7.27 1.47
CA GLN A 72 12.50 -7.22 2.94
C GLN A 72 12.50 -5.82 3.58
N ARG A 73 12.60 -4.73 2.79
CA ARG A 73 12.63 -3.34 3.29
C ARG A 73 11.30 -2.59 3.13
N ARG A 74 10.22 -3.28 2.76
CA ARG A 74 8.89 -2.68 2.52
C ARG A 74 7.90 -3.19 3.57
N ARG A 75 7.10 -2.30 4.16
CA ARG A 75 6.01 -2.68 5.08
C ARG A 75 4.67 -2.23 4.50
N ILE A 76 3.79 -3.20 4.30
CA ILE A 76 2.43 -2.96 3.80
C ILE A 76 1.49 -3.25 4.97
N CYS A 77 0.68 -2.26 5.33
CA CYS A 77 -0.35 -2.36 6.35
C CYS A 77 -1.71 -2.27 5.66
N TYR A 78 -2.62 -3.15 6.01
CA TYR A 78 -3.95 -3.16 5.41
C TYR A 78 -4.99 -3.50 6.45
N ARG A 79 -6.21 -3.03 6.19
CA ARG A 79 -7.37 -3.35 7.01
C ARG A 79 -8.17 -4.43 6.29
N LYS A 80 -8.33 -5.58 6.95
CA LYS A 80 -9.33 -6.59 6.57
C LYS A 80 -10.71 -6.19 7.05
#